data_AF-A0A9N9X4J0-F1
#
_entry.id   AF-A0A9N9X4J0-F1
#
_cell.length_a   1.000
_cell.length_b   1.000
_cell.length_c   1.000
_cell.angle_alpha   90.00
_cell.angle_beta   90.00
_cell.angle_gamma   90.00
#
_symmetry.space_group_name_H-M   'P 1'
#
loop_
_entity.id
_entity.type
_entity.pdbx_description
1 polymer ?
#
loop_
_entity_poly.entity_id
_entity_poly.type
_entity_poly.pdbx_seq_one_letter_code
_entity_poly.pdbx_strand_id
1 'polypeptide(L)'
;MTAVRDKIMAELVELRNAIISLKCCLCENLLTVPPIMVLSEDGKQLKCGRCKNNNDRPSICRNFAFENVAMFSSVPCMYKDCSKIMPWKEVERHEDACDKKTIKCPIYYEECDGIIQVRDVDSHCHRFHTDKIFHNSFNIIVSYFLSPSVVSFLTFSGLGYRPHNFIMMIIKTPRLAQVYVASLEEIDENFTYDLKLSCANNNTSVTYENQPISKYDEKNHCLRCMNGGCDLTFYPHTKIQHDIPVYNHFKTINLTLMKPVLGDSLKIRFTIRIVPKKKIIPLWDTATGISLRNDMNVNDKCLKKQLRCPICMEYMISKIYNCENGHVLCDACKPKLTECPSCRTKLGGLRNFPLENLADELVLACIFSKNGCALTGRLELLSQHEKECEHEGE
;
A
#
# COMPACT_ATOMS: atom_id res chain seq x y z
N MET A 1 -32.90 6.43 -31.49
CA MET A 1 -31.96 5.78 -30.54
C MET A 1 -30.63 6.52 -30.42
N THR A 2 -30.05 7.03 -31.52
CA THR A 2 -28.83 7.86 -31.51
C THR A 2 -28.97 9.15 -30.68
N ALA A 3 -30.02 9.94 -30.88
CA ALA A 3 -30.22 11.19 -30.13
C ALA A 3 -30.38 11.02 -28.60
N VAL A 4 -30.93 9.89 -28.13
CA VAL A 4 -31.05 9.58 -26.70
C VAL A 4 -29.68 9.19 -26.14
N ARG A 5 -28.91 8.40 -26.89
CA ARG A 5 -27.54 8.01 -26.53
C ARG A 5 -26.61 9.23 -26.48
N ASP A 6 -26.71 10.14 -27.44
CA ASP A 6 -25.90 11.35 -27.48
C ASP A 6 -26.21 12.30 -26.31
N LYS A 7 -27.49 12.41 -25.93
CA LYS A 7 -27.92 13.18 -24.76
C LYS A 7 -27.41 12.58 -23.45
N ILE A 8 -27.50 11.26 -23.28
CA ILE A 8 -26.96 10.55 -22.10
C ILE A 8 -25.44 10.73 -22.02
N MET A 9 -24.74 10.65 -23.14
CA MET A 9 -23.28 10.86 -23.17
C MET A 9 -22.90 12.30 -22.80
N ALA A 10 -23.66 13.30 -23.24
CA ALA A 10 -23.43 14.69 -22.84
C ALA A 10 -23.63 14.91 -21.33
N GLU A 11 -24.71 14.37 -20.75
CA GLU A 11 -24.99 14.46 -19.31
C GLU A 11 -23.92 13.75 -18.46
N LEU A 12 -23.40 12.61 -18.92
CA LEU A 12 -22.28 11.91 -18.27
C LEU A 12 -20.96 12.69 -18.32
N VAL A 13 -20.72 13.45 -19.40
CA VAL A 13 -19.56 14.34 -19.52
C VAL A 13 -19.67 15.52 -18.56
N GLU A 14 -20.84 16.14 -18.43
CA GLU A 14 -21.09 17.21 -17.46
C GLU A 14 -20.92 16.73 -16.01
N LEU A 15 -21.47 15.56 -15.69
CA LEU A 15 -21.31 14.93 -14.37
C LEU A 15 -19.82 14.69 -14.06
N ARG A 16 -19.07 14.15 -15.02
CA ARG A 16 -17.62 13.96 -14.89
C ARG A 16 -16.89 15.27 -14.63
N ASN A 17 -17.22 16.33 -15.37
CA ASN A 17 -16.60 17.65 -15.19
C ASN A 17 -16.91 18.23 -13.81
N ALA A 18 -18.14 18.09 -13.32
CA ALA A 18 -18.53 18.51 -11.96
C ALA A 18 -17.72 17.76 -10.89
N ILE A 19 -17.54 16.45 -11.04
CA ILE A 19 -16.76 15.63 -10.09
C ILE A 19 -15.27 16.02 -10.11
N ILE A 20 -14.68 16.24 -11.28
CA ILE A 20 -13.27 16.62 -11.41
C ILE A 20 -13.03 18.06 -10.92
N SER A 21 -14.05 18.92 -10.91
CA SER A 21 -13.94 20.27 -10.33
C SER A 21 -13.80 20.27 -8.80
N LEU A 22 -14.26 19.21 -8.13
CA LEU A 22 -14.22 19.09 -6.68
C LEU A 22 -12.89 18.47 -6.21
N LYS A 23 -12.22 19.17 -5.30
CA LYS A 23 -10.91 18.80 -4.78
C LYS A 23 -10.91 18.75 -3.26
N CYS A 24 -10.00 17.93 -2.73
CA CYS A 24 -9.70 17.93 -1.31
C CYS A 24 -9.11 19.28 -0.91
N CYS A 25 -9.69 19.97 0.07
CA CYS A 25 -9.16 21.25 0.58
C CYS A 25 -7.81 21.12 1.31
N LEU A 26 -7.36 19.89 1.59
CA LEU A 26 -6.11 19.61 2.29
C LEU A 26 -4.96 19.25 1.35
N CYS A 27 -5.20 18.35 0.39
CA CYS A 27 -4.15 17.84 -0.51
C CYS A 27 -4.34 18.26 -1.97
N GLU A 28 -5.39 19.03 -2.27
CA GLU A 28 -5.73 19.56 -3.60
C GLU A 28 -5.96 18.51 -4.70
N ASN A 29 -5.89 17.22 -4.36
CA ASN A 29 -6.19 16.11 -5.24
C ASN A 29 -7.70 15.92 -5.41
N LEU A 30 -8.06 15.22 -6.48
CA LEU A 30 -9.43 14.79 -6.73
C LEU A 30 -9.97 13.94 -5.57
N LEU A 31 -11.25 14.13 -5.26
CA LEU A 31 -11.96 13.41 -4.21
C LEU A 31 -12.28 11.98 -4.66
N THR A 32 -11.25 11.13 -4.79
CA THR A 32 -11.35 9.77 -5.37
C THR A 32 -11.05 8.63 -4.40
N VAL A 33 -10.76 8.96 -3.15
CA VAL A 33 -10.47 7.98 -2.09
C VAL A 33 -11.39 8.24 -0.91
N PRO A 34 -12.27 7.31 -0.53
CA PRO A 34 -13.15 7.45 0.63
C PRO A 34 -12.39 7.23 1.96
N PRO A 35 -12.93 7.71 3.10
CA PRO A 35 -14.17 8.48 3.24
C PRO A 35 -14.00 9.94 2.78
N ILE A 36 -15.01 10.48 2.11
CA ILE A 36 -15.09 11.90 1.77
C ILE A 36 -15.83 12.63 2.89
N MET A 37 -15.13 13.50 3.61
CA MET A 37 -15.64 14.21 4.79
C MET A 37 -15.92 15.67 4.48
N VAL A 38 -17.00 16.22 5.05
CA VAL A 38 -17.32 17.64 5.04
C VAL A 38 -16.71 18.29 6.28
N LEU A 39 -15.98 19.39 6.10
CA LEU A 39 -15.30 20.12 7.18
C LEU A 39 -15.94 21.48 7.51
N SER A 40 -16.76 22.04 6.62
CA SER A 40 -17.40 23.35 6.80
C SER A 40 -18.92 23.24 6.73
N GLU A 41 -19.61 24.08 7.49
CA GLU A 41 -21.09 24.11 7.52
C GLU A 41 -21.71 24.44 6.15
N ASP A 42 -20.99 25.20 5.31
CA ASP A 42 -21.40 25.53 3.94
C ASP A 42 -21.17 24.39 2.93
N GLY A 43 -20.62 23.26 3.36
CA GLY A 43 -20.37 22.08 2.53
C GLY A 43 -19.21 22.21 1.54
N LYS A 44 -18.53 23.35 1.46
CA LYS A 44 -17.48 23.60 0.44
C LYS A 44 -16.14 22.96 0.76
N GLN A 45 -15.81 22.81 2.05
CA GLN A 45 -14.53 22.23 2.45
C GLN A 45 -14.66 20.71 2.57
N LEU A 46 -14.12 20.01 1.56
CA LEU A 46 -14.16 18.56 1.48
C LEU A 46 -12.77 17.96 1.77
N LYS A 47 -12.72 16.85 2.49
CA LYS A 47 -11.51 16.10 2.84
C LYS A 47 -11.64 14.69 2.29
N CYS A 48 -10.66 14.21 1.54
CA CYS A 48 -10.64 12.81 1.09
C CYS A 48 -9.98 11.87 2.09
N GLY A 49 -10.21 10.57 1.91
CA GLY A 49 -9.66 9.48 2.71
C GLY A 49 -8.14 9.34 2.63
N ARG A 50 -7.47 10.05 1.71
CA ARG A 50 -6.01 10.16 1.68
C ARG A 50 -5.44 10.95 2.87
N CYS A 51 -6.26 11.74 3.58
CA CYS A 51 -5.82 12.70 4.59
C CYS A 51 -6.27 12.30 6.01
N LYS A 52 -6.20 11.00 6.36
CA LYS A 52 -6.84 10.43 7.57
C LYS A 52 -6.50 11.18 8.87
N ASN A 53 -5.25 11.58 9.07
CA ASN A 53 -4.71 11.95 10.39
C ASN A 53 -4.73 13.45 10.73
N ASN A 54 -5.49 14.27 10.01
CA ASN A 54 -5.64 15.68 10.38
C ASN A 54 -6.68 15.83 11.51
N ASN A 55 -6.22 15.79 12.77
CA ASN A 55 -7.04 15.88 13.99
C ASN A 55 -7.54 17.31 14.29
N ASP A 56 -7.09 18.31 13.53
CA ASP A 56 -7.32 19.73 13.86
C ASP A 56 -8.63 20.32 13.34
N ARG A 57 -9.28 19.62 12.41
CA ARG A 57 -10.59 20.04 11.90
C ARG A 57 -11.59 18.93 12.17
N PRO A 58 -12.50 19.10 13.16
CA PRO A 58 -13.57 18.15 13.36
C PRO A 58 -14.36 18.02 12.06
N SER A 59 -14.50 16.78 11.59
CA SER A 59 -15.32 16.50 10.42
C SER A 59 -16.78 16.51 10.83
N ILE A 60 -17.62 17.23 10.09
CA ILE A 60 -19.05 17.35 10.40
C ILE A 60 -19.76 16.04 10.08
N CYS A 61 -19.60 15.55 8.85
CA CYS A 61 -20.20 14.30 8.39
C CYS A 61 -19.46 13.74 7.17
N ARG A 62 -19.75 12.48 6.84
CA ARG A 62 -19.29 11.84 5.60
C ARG A 62 -20.27 12.16 4.47
N ASN A 63 -19.75 12.60 3.33
CA ASN A 63 -20.52 12.94 2.14
C ASN A 63 -20.83 11.69 1.28
N PHE A 64 -21.70 10.83 1.79
CA PHE A 64 -22.14 9.62 1.08
C PHE A 64 -22.82 9.94 -0.26
N ALA A 65 -23.52 11.07 -0.36
CA ALA A 65 -24.17 11.49 -1.61
C ALA A 65 -23.14 11.72 -2.72
N PHE A 66 -22.06 12.45 -2.43
CA PHE A 66 -20.96 12.61 -3.37
C PHE A 66 -20.31 11.27 -3.73
N GLU A 67 -20.01 10.42 -2.75
CA GLU A 67 -19.39 9.10 -3.01
C GLU A 67 -20.27 8.24 -3.94
N ASN A 68 -21.57 8.15 -3.66
CA ASN A 68 -22.51 7.36 -4.46
C ASN A 68 -22.64 7.88 -5.89
N VAL A 69 -22.63 9.20 -6.09
CA VAL A 69 -22.68 9.80 -7.43
C VAL A 69 -21.34 9.61 -8.16
N ALA A 70 -20.23 9.77 -7.45
CA ALA A 70 -18.90 9.67 -8.04
C ALA A 70 -18.57 8.26 -8.54
N MET A 71 -19.16 7.22 -7.96
CA MET A 71 -19.03 5.82 -8.41
C MET A 71 -19.39 5.59 -9.88
N PHE A 72 -20.28 6.41 -10.46
CA PHE A 72 -20.70 6.30 -11.86
C PHE A 72 -19.78 7.06 -12.82
N SER A 73 -18.76 7.76 -12.31
CA SER A 73 -17.84 8.56 -13.11
C SER A 73 -16.53 7.83 -13.40
N SER A 74 -15.96 8.15 -14.55
CA SER A 74 -14.58 7.81 -14.89
C SER A 74 -13.71 9.06 -14.77
N VAL A 75 -12.67 8.97 -13.95
CA VAL A 75 -11.80 10.10 -13.58
C VAL A 75 -10.36 9.81 -13.98
N PRO A 76 -9.58 10.86 -14.33
CA PRO A 76 -8.19 10.70 -14.68
C PRO A 76 -7.34 10.38 -13.45
N CYS A 77 -6.21 9.70 -13.68
CA CYS A 77 -5.16 9.57 -12.68
C CYS A 77 -4.63 10.95 -12.22
N MET A 78 -4.24 11.06 -10.96
CA MET A 78 -3.67 12.31 -10.41
C MET A 78 -2.23 12.59 -10.88
N TYR A 79 -1.49 11.58 -11.33
CA TYR A 79 -0.12 11.75 -11.81
C TYR A 79 -0.11 12.34 -13.22
N LYS A 80 0.55 13.51 -13.38
CA LYS A 80 0.52 14.32 -14.62
C LYS A 80 0.88 13.55 -15.89
N ASP A 81 1.81 12.61 -15.79
CA ASP A 81 2.30 11.82 -16.93
C ASP A 81 1.45 10.55 -17.20
N CYS A 82 0.40 10.32 -16.40
CA CYS A 82 -0.51 9.20 -16.57
C CYS A 82 -1.78 9.64 -17.30
N SER A 83 -1.98 9.14 -18.51
CA SER A 83 -3.19 9.43 -19.30
C SER A 83 -4.36 8.48 -19.02
N LYS A 84 -4.23 7.57 -18.04
CA LYS A 84 -5.29 6.59 -17.74
C LYS A 84 -6.50 7.28 -17.11
N ILE A 85 -7.67 6.91 -17.61
CA ILE A 85 -8.98 7.26 -17.06
C ILE A 85 -9.62 5.96 -16.60
N MET A 86 -10.15 5.93 -15.38
CA MET A 86 -10.70 4.70 -14.78
C MET A 86 -11.93 5.02 -13.93
N PRO A 87 -12.77 4.01 -13.63
CA PRO A 87 -13.86 4.16 -12.67
C PRO A 87 -13.35 4.69 -11.34
N TRP A 88 -14.12 5.59 -10.70
CA TRP A 88 -13.75 6.23 -9.43
C TRP A 88 -13.27 5.25 -8.34
N LYS A 89 -13.91 4.08 -8.24
CA LYS A 89 -13.58 3.01 -7.27
C LYS A 89 -12.21 2.34 -7.49
N GLU A 90 -11.63 2.48 -8.68
CA GLU A 90 -10.36 1.84 -9.07
C GLU A 90 -9.15 2.77 -8.92
N VAL A 91 -9.41 4.06 -8.69
CA VAL A 91 -8.39 5.10 -8.68
C VAL A 91 -7.33 4.85 -7.63
N GLU A 92 -7.72 4.52 -6.39
CA GLU A 92 -6.76 4.26 -5.30
C GLU A 92 -5.80 3.12 -5.66
N ARG A 93 -6.36 2.00 -6.13
CA ARG A 93 -5.59 0.82 -6.53
C ARG A 93 -4.66 1.13 -7.71
N HIS A 94 -5.15 1.89 -8.68
CA HIS A 94 -4.33 2.30 -9.81
C HIS A 94 -3.20 3.25 -9.38
N GLU A 95 -3.49 4.26 -8.55
CA GLU A 95 -2.49 5.19 -8.04
C GLU A 95 -1.37 4.45 -7.28
N ASP A 96 -1.73 3.39 -6.54
CA ASP A 96 -0.75 2.55 -5.85
C ASP A 96 0.19 1.80 -6.80
N ALA A 97 -0.32 1.33 -7.94
CA ALA A 97 0.40 0.57 -8.96
C ALA A 97 0.78 1.41 -10.20
N CYS A 98 0.68 2.73 -10.15
CA CYS A 98 0.87 3.57 -11.33
C CYS A 98 2.34 3.67 -11.71
N ASP A 99 2.70 3.37 -12.96
CA ASP A 99 4.07 3.51 -13.48
C ASP A 99 4.59 4.95 -13.45
N LYS A 100 3.67 5.91 -13.38
CA LYS A 100 3.95 7.36 -13.32
C LYS A 100 3.87 7.91 -11.90
N LYS A 101 3.77 7.02 -10.90
CA LYS A 101 3.77 7.39 -9.50
C LYS A 101 5.02 8.18 -9.17
N THR A 102 4.81 9.39 -8.66
CA THR A 102 5.87 10.27 -8.18
C THR A 102 5.85 10.36 -6.66
N ILE A 103 7.02 10.54 -6.07
CA ILE A 103 7.21 10.87 -4.65
C ILE A 103 8.01 12.17 -4.55
N LYS A 104 7.81 12.94 -3.48
CA LYS A 104 8.79 13.97 -3.14
C LYS A 104 10.07 13.28 -2.70
N CYS A 105 11.23 13.78 -3.15
CA CYS A 105 12.54 13.25 -2.79
C CYS A 105 12.65 13.10 -1.28
N PRO A 106 12.78 11.90 -0.69
CA PRO A 106 12.85 11.73 0.77
C PRO A 106 14.00 12.46 1.50
N ILE A 107 15.03 12.94 0.78
CA ILE A 107 16.14 13.75 1.32
C ILE A 107 15.83 15.26 1.28
N TYR A 108 14.65 15.68 0.79
CA TYR A 108 14.25 17.09 0.60
C TYR A 108 14.44 18.06 1.76
N TYR A 109 14.61 17.55 2.97
CA TYR A 109 14.90 18.34 4.17
C TYR A 109 16.34 18.88 4.22
N GLU A 110 17.23 18.39 3.36
CA GLU A 110 18.60 18.86 3.14
C GLU A 110 18.73 19.51 1.74
N GLU A 111 17.76 20.35 1.34
CA GLU A 111 17.81 21.22 0.13
C GLU A 111 17.40 20.59 -1.22
N CYS A 112 16.57 19.54 -1.23
CA CYS A 112 16.10 18.92 -2.49
C CYS A 112 14.57 18.90 -2.65
N ASP A 113 13.98 19.85 -3.36
CA ASP A 113 12.54 19.84 -3.63
C ASP A 113 12.10 18.97 -4.83
N GLY A 114 12.93 17.99 -5.21
CA GLY A 114 12.65 17.12 -6.36
C GLY A 114 11.36 16.32 -6.20
N ILE A 115 10.50 16.34 -7.22
CA ILE A 115 9.39 15.39 -7.38
C ILE A 115 9.85 14.36 -8.42
N ILE A 116 9.97 13.11 -8.01
CA ILE A 116 10.67 12.07 -8.78
C ILE A 116 9.72 10.91 -9.01
N GLN A 117 9.72 10.32 -10.21
CA GLN A 117 9.05 9.05 -10.42
C GLN A 117 9.75 7.96 -9.59
N VAL A 118 9.00 7.07 -8.96
CA VAL A 118 9.56 6.06 -8.04
C VAL A 118 10.67 5.24 -8.70
N ARG A 119 10.52 4.90 -9.98
CA ARG A 119 11.51 4.17 -10.78
C ARG A 119 12.84 4.91 -10.99
N ASP A 120 12.83 6.24 -10.89
CA ASP A 120 13.98 7.09 -11.19
C ASP A 120 14.71 7.56 -9.91
N VAL A 121 14.26 7.11 -8.72
CA VAL A 121 14.83 7.52 -7.42
C VAL A 121 16.31 7.20 -7.31
N ASP A 122 16.74 6.00 -7.71
CA ASP A 122 18.16 5.62 -7.69
C ASP A 122 19.02 6.59 -8.53
N SER A 123 18.58 6.91 -9.75
CA SER A 123 19.28 7.83 -10.64
C SER A 123 19.31 9.27 -10.11
N HIS A 124 18.21 9.72 -9.49
CA HIS A 124 18.14 11.03 -8.85
C HIS A 124 19.12 11.10 -7.68
N CYS A 125 19.12 10.10 -6.80
CA CYS A 125 20.01 10.06 -5.64
C CYS A 125 21.49 9.98 -6.06
N HIS A 126 21.85 9.21 -7.08
CA HIS A 126 23.21 9.22 -7.62
C HIS A 126 23.65 10.60 -8.15
N ARG A 127 22.72 11.41 -8.65
CA ARG A 127 23.04 12.72 -9.23
C ARG A 127 23.08 13.84 -8.20
N PHE A 128 22.20 13.82 -7.21
CA PHE A 128 21.98 14.93 -6.28
C PHE A 128 22.35 14.61 -4.83
N HIS A 129 22.54 13.32 -4.48
CA HIS A 129 22.75 12.84 -3.10
C HIS A 129 23.82 11.73 -3.02
N THR A 130 24.99 11.97 -3.64
CA THR A 130 26.06 10.96 -3.78
C THR A 130 26.58 10.41 -2.45
N ASP A 131 26.50 11.18 -1.37
CA ASP A 131 26.96 10.81 -0.03
C ASP A 131 25.89 10.06 0.81
N LYS A 132 24.65 9.98 0.31
CA LYS A 132 23.51 9.35 1.01
C LYS A 132 23.01 8.07 0.32
N ILE A 133 23.68 7.63 -0.74
CA ILE A 133 23.33 6.40 -1.46
C ILE A 133 24.31 5.28 -1.15
N PHE A 134 23.75 4.11 -0.84
CA PHE A 134 24.49 2.93 -0.46
C PHE A 134 24.03 1.73 -1.30
N HIS A 135 24.91 0.75 -1.49
CA HIS A 135 24.65 -0.44 -2.30
C HIS A 135 24.85 -1.70 -1.47
N ASN A 136 23.83 -2.57 -1.41
CA ASN A 136 23.76 -3.84 -0.69
C ASN A 136 23.95 -3.82 0.84
N SER A 137 24.77 -2.90 1.37
CA SER A 137 24.93 -2.67 2.80
C SER A 137 25.07 -1.18 3.09
N PHE A 138 24.41 -0.75 4.15
CA PHE A 138 24.52 0.59 4.70
C PHE A 138 25.42 0.56 5.93
N ASN A 139 26.37 1.50 5.99
CA ASN A 139 27.29 1.62 7.11
C ASN A 139 27.52 3.11 7.41
N ILE A 140 27.01 3.57 8.55
CA ILE A 140 27.22 4.96 8.99
C ILE A 140 27.72 5.00 10.43
N ILE A 141 28.57 5.97 10.73
CA ILE A 141 29.01 6.28 12.09
C ILE A 141 28.26 7.53 12.53
N VAL A 142 27.48 7.41 13.61
CA VAL A 142 26.72 8.53 14.18
C VAL A 142 27.37 8.94 15.50
N SER A 143 27.67 10.24 15.64
CA SER A 143 28.23 10.79 16.87
C SER A 143 27.13 11.07 17.91
N TYR A 144 27.45 10.91 19.19
CA TYR A 144 26.49 10.96 20.30
C TYR A 144 25.89 12.36 20.50
N PHE A 145 26.68 13.40 20.24
CA PHE A 145 26.35 14.81 20.49
C PHE A 145 26.01 15.63 19.24
N LEU A 146 26.37 15.12 18.06
CA LEU A 146 26.32 15.86 16.80
C LEU A 146 25.87 14.90 15.69
N SER A 147 24.56 14.78 15.48
CA SER A 147 23.97 14.48 14.17
C SER A 147 22.44 14.58 14.25
N PRO A 148 21.77 15.32 13.34
CA PRO A 148 20.33 15.25 13.14
C PRO A 148 19.92 13.85 12.66
N SER A 149 18.63 13.57 12.66
CA SER A 149 18.07 12.34 12.09
C SER A 149 18.62 12.12 10.68
N VAL A 150 19.13 10.92 10.38
CA VAL A 150 19.75 10.59 9.09
C VAL A 150 18.70 9.95 8.19
N VAL A 151 18.66 10.36 6.92
CA VAL A 151 17.95 9.67 5.85
C VAL A 151 18.96 9.25 4.79
N SER A 152 18.85 8.02 4.31
CA SER A 152 19.73 7.48 3.26
C SER A 152 19.00 6.45 2.41
N PHE A 153 19.49 6.26 1.19
CA PHE A 153 19.00 5.24 0.27
C PHE A 153 19.92 4.05 0.24
N LEU A 154 19.33 2.87 0.17
CA LEU A 154 20.03 1.62 -0.05
C LEU A 154 19.43 0.92 -1.26
N THR A 155 20.22 0.80 -2.31
CA THR A 155 19.86 0.00 -3.47
C THR A 155 20.37 -1.42 -3.24
N PHE A 156 19.47 -2.40 -3.24
CA PHE A 156 19.81 -3.81 -3.19
C PHE A 156 19.83 -4.38 -4.61
N SER A 157 20.96 -4.96 -5.00
CA SER A 157 21.16 -5.63 -6.29
C SER A 157 21.78 -7.00 -6.03
N GLY A 158 20.92 -8.03 -5.89
CA GLY A 158 21.33 -9.42 -5.67
C GLY A 158 21.07 -10.31 -6.90
N LEU A 159 21.83 -11.39 -7.04
CA LEU A 159 21.61 -12.39 -8.09
C LEU A 159 20.17 -12.94 -8.05
N GLY A 160 19.44 -12.83 -9.16
CA GLY A 160 18.05 -13.29 -9.28
C GLY A 160 16.98 -12.28 -8.84
N TYR A 161 17.37 -11.08 -8.41
CA TYR A 161 16.45 -9.99 -8.04
C TYR A 161 16.64 -8.79 -8.97
N ARG A 162 15.54 -8.11 -9.32
CA ARG A 162 15.62 -6.74 -9.87
C ARG A 162 16.19 -5.81 -8.78
N PRO A 163 16.83 -4.68 -9.14
CA PRO A 163 17.20 -3.67 -8.16
C PRO A 163 15.97 -3.21 -7.36
N HIS A 164 16.10 -3.18 -6.03
CA HIS A 164 15.06 -2.69 -5.12
C HIS A 164 15.62 -1.54 -4.28
N ASN A 165 14.81 -0.51 -4.08
CA ASN A 165 15.23 0.71 -3.42
C ASN A 165 14.61 0.80 -2.02
N PHE A 166 15.48 0.92 -1.03
CA PHE A 166 15.09 1.05 0.36
C PHE A 166 15.42 2.45 0.87
N ILE A 167 14.48 3.04 1.61
CA ILE A 167 14.73 4.20 2.46
C ILE A 167 15.11 3.71 3.84
N MET A 168 16.18 4.29 4.37
CA MET A 168 16.57 4.09 5.76
C MET A 168 16.52 5.41 6.50
N MET A 169 15.94 5.38 7.69
CA MET A 169 15.90 6.54 8.59
C MET A 169 16.44 6.15 9.96
N ILE A 170 17.31 6.98 10.50
CA ILE A 170 17.80 6.87 11.88
C ILE A 170 17.43 8.15 12.60
N ILE A 171 16.46 8.07 13.51
CA ILE A 171 16.08 9.17 14.39
C ILE A 171 16.74 8.92 15.75
N LYS A 172 17.47 9.91 16.28
CA LYS A 172 18.26 9.73 17.49
C LYS A 172 18.01 10.84 18.51
N THR A 173 17.93 10.44 19.77
CA THR A 173 18.10 11.29 20.96
C THR A 173 19.33 10.86 21.76
N PRO A 174 19.70 11.58 22.83
CA PRO A 174 20.72 11.12 23.77
C PRO A 174 20.41 9.76 24.44
N ARG A 175 19.14 9.34 24.48
CA ARG A 175 18.67 8.13 25.18
C ARG A 175 18.24 7.00 24.24
N LEU A 176 17.60 7.33 23.12
CA LEU A 176 17.02 6.36 22.18
C LEU A 176 17.59 6.55 20.77
N ALA A 177 17.72 5.44 20.04
CA ALA A 177 17.84 5.45 18.58
C ALA A 177 16.66 4.66 18.00
N GLN A 178 16.05 5.19 16.96
CA GLN A 178 14.99 4.53 16.21
C GLN A 178 15.45 4.35 14.78
N VAL A 179 15.53 3.09 14.35
CA VAL A 179 15.95 2.71 13.00
C VAL A 179 14.74 2.24 12.23
N TYR A 180 14.58 2.77 11.02
CA TYR A 180 13.50 2.41 10.11
C TYR A 180 14.07 2.09 8.75
N VAL A 181 13.57 1.01 8.16
CA VAL A 181 13.93 0.55 6.83
C VAL A 181 12.63 0.25 6.10
N ALA A 182 12.47 0.84 4.92
CA ALA A 182 11.26 0.70 4.14
C ALA A 182 11.53 0.64 2.66
N SER A 183 10.62 -0.01 1.96
CA SER A 183 10.68 -0.17 0.52
C SER A 183 9.92 0.91 -0.21
N LEU A 184 10.50 1.42 -1.30
CA LEU A 184 9.77 2.28 -2.22
C LEU A 184 8.81 1.50 -3.11
N GLU A 185 9.15 0.25 -3.42
CA GLU A 185 8.32 -0.64 -4.23
C GLU A 185 7.40 -1.52 -3.35
N GLU A 186 6.36 -2.10 -3.95
CA GLU A 186 5.58 -3.14 -3.28
C GLU A 186 6.44 -4.39 -3.04
N ILE A 187 6.56 -4.81 -1.78
CA ILE A 187 7.27 -6.03 -1.43
C ILE A 187 6.26 -7.08 -0.97
N ASP A 188 6.28 -8.22 -1.65
CA ASP A 188 5.66 -9.46 -1.19
C ASP A 188 6.46 -10.08 -0.02
N GLU A 189 6.54 -9.43 1.15
CA GLU A 189 7.19 -9.94 2.39
C GLU A 189 8.62 -10.55 2.25
N ASN A 190 9.27 -10.41 1.10
CA ASN A 190 10.41 -11.22 0.67
C ASN A 190 11.75 -10.73 1.23
N PHE A 191 11.78 -9.57 1.89
CA PHE A 191 13.00 -8.98 2.43
C PHE A 191 12.84 -8.69 3.92
N THR A 192 13.89 -8.97 4.68
CA THR A 192 14.12 -8.48 6.04
C THR A 192 15.40 -7.64 6.05
N TYR A 193 15.70 -7.01 7.17
CA TYR A 193 17.02 -6.43 7.38
C TYR A 193 17.64 -6.90 8.69
N ASP A 194 18.96 -7.02 8.67
CA ASP A 194 19.77 -7.17 9.87
C ASP A 194 20.35 -5.82 10.25
N LEU A 195 20.26 -5.48 11.53
CA LEU A 195 20.81 -4.26 12.11
C LEU A 195 21.89 -4.61 13.12
N LYS A 196 23.12 -4.22 12.82
CA LYS A 196 24.27 -4.37 13.71
C LYS A 196 24.72 -3.01 14.25
N LEU A 197 24.87 -2.93 15.57
CA LEU A 197 25.44 -1.79 16.28
C LEU A 197 26.81 -2.20 16.78
N SER A 198 27.82 -1.39 16.48
CA SER A 198 29.18 -1.61 16.96
C SER A 198 29.83 -0.30 17.37
N CYS A 199 30.75 -0.37 18.31
CA CYS A 199 31.60 0.76 18.66
C CYS A 199 32.78 0.81 17.70
N ALA A 200 33.17 2.00 17.23
CA ALA A 200 34.34 2.13 16.35
C ALA A 200 35.65 1.66 17.00
N ASN A 201 35.72 1.67 18.33
CA ASN A 201 36.93 1.41 19.11
C ASN A 201 36.87 0.08 19.90
N ASN A 202 35.80 -0.71 19.78
CA ASN A 202 35.61 -1.94 20.55
C ASN A 202 35.07 -3.06 19.65
N ASN A 203 35.55 -4.30 19.84
CA ASN A 203 35.15 -5.45 19.01
C ASN A 203 33.75 -6.01 19.36
N THR A 204 33.09 -5.46 20.38
CA THR A 204 31.74 -5.87 20.77
C THR A 204 30.70 -5.26 19.84
N SER A 205 29.71 -6.08 19.49
CA SER A 205 28.58 -5.64 18.66
C SER A 205 27.29 -6.31 19.08
N VAL A 206 26.18 -5.60 18.90
CA VAL A 206 24.82 -6.13 19.09
C VAL A 206 24.17 -6.22 17.72
N THR A 207 23.58 -7.37 17.41
CA THR A 207 22.89 -7.59 16.14
C THR A 207 21.42 -7.92 16.39
N TYR A 208 20.54 -7.25 15.64
CA TYR A 208 19.12 -7.56 15.55
C TYR A 208 18.85 -8.12 14.15
N GLU A 209 18.56 -9.41 14.08
CA GLU A 209 18.38 -10.11 12.81
C GLU A 209 16.93 -10.10 12.36
N ASN A 210 16.70 -10.26 11.05
CA ASN A 210 15.40 -10.50 10.44
C ASN A 210 14.30 -9.48 10.81
N GLN A 211 14.69 -8.21 10.97
CA GLN A 211 13.73 -7.15 11.25
C GLN A 211 12.83 -6.92 10.02
N PRO A 212 11.52 -6.66 10.24
CA PRO A 212 10.57 -6.51 9.14
C PRO A 212 10.80 -5.21 8.36
N ILE A 213 10.56 -5.27 7.05
CA ILE A 213 10.56 -4.09 6.17
C ILE A 213 9.11 -3.79 5.77
N SER A 214 8.68 -2.54 5.90
CA SER A 214 7.36 -2.08 5.46
C SER A 214 7.43 -1.27 4.16
N LYS A 215 6.28 -1.09 3.49
CA LYS A 215 6.16 -0.17 2.36
C LYS A 215 6.31 1.28 2.87
N TYR A 216 7.07 2.09 2.14
CA TYR A 216 7.21 3.50 2.42
C TYR A 216 5.90 4.23 2.09
N ASP A 217 5.37 4.94 3.07
CA ASP A 217 4.24 5.85 2.95
C ASP A 217 4.73 7.25 3.30
N GLU A 218 4.88 8.09 2.28
CA GLU A 218 5.33 9.48 2.41
C GLU A 218 4.54 10.28 3.45
N LYS A 219 3.25 9.98 3.64
CA LYS A 219 2.39 10.73 4.56
C LYS A 219 2.62 10.35 6.02
N ASN A 220 2.90 9.08 6.28
CA ASN A 220 3.08 8.56 7.63
C ASN A 220 4.56 8.52 8.04
N HIS A 221 5.49 8.50 7.09
CA HIS A 221 6.93 8.35 7.32
C HIS A 221 7.73 9.61 6.94
N CYS A 222 7.08 10.78 6.94
CA CYS A 222 7.71 12.09 6.73
C CYS A 222 8.64 12.44 7.90
N LEU A 223 9.96 12.51 7.67
CA LEU A 223 10.95 12.76 8.73
C LEU A 223 10.73 14.09 9.46
N ARG A 224 10.37 15.17 8.74
CA ARG A 224 10.05 16.46 9.36
C ARG A 224 8.83 16.36 10.28
N CYS A 225 7.80 15.63 9.88
CA CYS A 225 6.65 15.38 10.74
C CYS A 225 7.10 14.63 11.98
N MET A 226 7.97 13.62 11.81
CA MET A 226 8.43 12.81 12.92
C MET A 226 9.34 13.56 13.91
N ASN A 227 10.02 14.60 13.43
CA ASN A 227 10.85 15.53 14.20
C ASN A 227 10.07 16.77 14.68
N GLY A 228 8.75 16.86 14.45
CA GLY A 228 7.91 17.97 14.91
C GLY A 228 8.11 19.32 14.18
N GLY A 229 8.77 19.32 13.01
CA GLY A 229 9.15 20.52 12.26
C GLY A 229 8.54 20.61 10.86
N CYS A 230 7.33 20.06 10.67
CA CYS A 230 6.67 20.05 9.36
C CYS A 230 5.52 21.06 9.29
N ASP A 231 5.58 21.93 8.28
CA ASP A 231 4.54 22.94 8.01
C ASP A 231 3.32 22.37 7.23
N LEU A 232 3.41 21.12 6.76
CA LEU A 232 2.34 20.45 6.00
C LEU A 232 1.23 19.96 6.93
N THR A 233 0.23 20.81 7.17
CA THR A 233 -0.89 20.62 8.12
C THR A 233 -1.71 19.32 8.01
N PHE A 234 -1.56 18.51 6.96
CA PHE A 234 -2.35 17.29 6.74
C PHE A 234 -1.62 15.98 7.07
N TYR A 235 -0.37 16.06 7.51
CA TYR A 235 0.38 14.89 7.97
C TYR A 235 0.17 14.61 9.47
N PRO A 236 0.27 13.34 9.90
CA PRO A 236 -0.19 12.88 11.21
C PRO A 236 0.58 13.47 12.40
N HIS A 237 1.86 13.78 12.21
CA HIS A 237 2.78 14.11 13.31
C HIS A 237 3.14 15.60 13.38
N THR A 238 2.44 16.45 12.64
CA THR A 238 2.68 17.91 12.54
C THR A 238 2.50 18.68 13.85
N LYS A 239 1.83 18.09 14.86
CA LYS A 239 1.50 18.75 16.12
C LYS A 239 1.96 18.04 17.38
N ILE A 240 2.76 16.99 17.28
CA ILE A 240 3.26 16.30 18.48
C ILE A 240 4.42 17.12 19.05
N GLN A 241 4.11 18.01 20.00
CA GLN A 241 5.10 18.63 20.86
C GLN A 241 5.48 17.66 22.00
N HIS A 242 6.79 17.46 22.15
CA HIS A 242 7.52 16.77 23.22
C HIS A 242 7.63 15.24 23.15
N ASP A 243 8.90 14.80 23.24
CA ASP A 243 9.47 13.45 23.09
C ASP A 243 9.15 12.73 21.78
N ILE A 244 10.17 12.10 21.15
CA ILE A 244 9.97 11.37 19.89
C ILE A 244 8.89 10.30 20.13
N PRO A 245 7.77 10.32 19.38
CA PRO A 245 6.79 9.25 19.45
C PRO A 245 7.48 7.91 19.17
N VAL A 246 7.24 6.90 20.01
CA VAL A 246 7.70 5.55 19.66
C VAL A 246 6.87 5.07 18.47
N TYR A 247 7.40 5.19 17.27
CA TYR A 247 6.74 4.73 16.06
C TYR A 247 6.77 3.20 16.02
N ASN A 248 5.58 2.58 15.99
CA ASN A 248 5.43 1.12 16.03
C ASN A 248 6.17 0.38 14.89
N HIS A 249 6.48 1.06 13.79
CA HIS A 249 7.19 0.50 12.65
C HIS A 249 8.72 0.68 12.73
N PHE A 250 9.24 1.32 13.78
CA PHE A 250 10.66 1.59 13.95
C PHE A 250 11.26 0.63 14.97
N LYS A 251 12.48 0.16 14.71
CA LYS A 251 13.27 -0.55 15.71
C LYS A 251 13.81 0.47 16.71
N THR A 252 13.21 0.51 17.89
CA THR A 252 13.67 1.36 18.99
C THR A 252 14.75 0.66 19.79
N ILE A 253 15.86 1.36 20.02
CA ILE A 253 17.03 0.89 20.75
C ILE A 253 17.30 1.87 21.88
N ASN A 254 17.35 1.35 23.11
CA ASN A 254 17.72 2.14 24.27
C ASN A 254 19.25 2.21 24.38
N LEU A 255 19.80 3.35 23.96
CA LEU A 255 21.25 3.55 23.94
C LEU A 255 21.85 3.54 25.35
N THR A 256 21.10 3.98 26.36
CA THR A 256 21.54 3.94 27.76
C THR A 256 21.77 2.51 28.23
N LEU A 257 20.87 1.57 27.87
CA LEU A 257 21.02 0.16 28.20
C LEU A 257 22.13 -0.54 27.39
N MET A 258 22.50 0.01 26.24
CA MET A 258 23.56 -0.54 25.39
C MET A 258 24.96 -0.04 25.76
N LYS A 259 25.08 1.00 26.59
CA LYS A 259 26.38 1.55 27.04
C LYS A 259 27.32 0.50 27.64
N PRO A 260 26.88 -0.42 28.53
CA PRO A 260 27.78 -1.44 29.09
C PRO A 260 28.36 -2.39 28.05
N VAL A 261 27.64 -2.61 26.94
CA VAL A 261 28.03 -3.56 25.88
C VAL A 261 28.88 -2.88 24.81
N LEU A 262 28.53 -1.65 24.42
CA LEU A 262 29.20 -0.89 23.37
C LEU A 262 30.38 -0.04 23.92
N GLY A 263 30.47 0.11 25.24
CA GLY A 263 31.41 1.00 25.93
C GLY A 263 31.00 2.47 25.86
N ASP A 264 31.78 3.35 26.50
CA ASP A 264 31.51 4.79 26.60
C ASP A 264 31.85 5.59 25.33
N SER A 265 31.96 4.92 24.18
CA SER A 265 32.27 5.59 22.93
C SER A 265 31.14 6.51 22.49
N LEU A 266 31.51 7.74 22.16
CA LEU A 266 30.61 8.74 21.60
C LEU A 266 30.30 8.50 20.12
N LYS A 267 30.78 7.39 19.52
CA LYS A 267 30.56 7.05 18.11
C LYS A 267 30.03 5.63 17.98
N ILE A 268 28.79 5.51 17.51
CA ILE A 268 28.14 4.23 17.26
C ILE A 268 28.06 4.03 15.76
N ARG A 269 28.55 2.87 15.29
CA ARG A 269 28.41 2.44 13.90
C ARG A 269 27.13 1.63 13.76
N PHE A 270 26.25 2.09 12.87
CA PHE A 270 25.05 1.38 12.44
C PHE A 270 25.35 0.71 11.11
N THR A 271 25.17 -0.60 11.06
CA THR A 271 25.27 -1.40 9.86
C THR A 271 23.91 -2.03 9.57
N ILE A 272 23.32 -1.71 8.42
CA ILE A 272 22.05 -2.29 7.96
C ILE A 272 22.35 -3.13 6.72
N ARG A 273 21.88 -4.37 6.72
CA ARG A 273 21.99 -5.30 5.58
C ARG A 273 20.61 -5.82 5.20
N ILE A 274 20.27 -5.75 3.93
CA ILE A 274 19.04 -6.35 3.40
C ILE A 274 19.25 -7.85 3.22
N VAL A 275 18.29 -8.65 3.69
CA VAL A 275 18.31 -10.11 3.64
C VAL A 275 17.09 -10.60 2.88
N PRO A 276 17.25 -11.25 1.71
CA PRO A 276 16.14 -11.91 1.03
C PRO A 276 15.71 -13.18 1.78
N LYS A 277 14.42 -13.36 2.02
CA LYS A 277 13.84 -14.56 2.68
C LYS A 277 13.78 -15.79 1.78
N LYS A 278 13.74 -15.62 0.46
CA LYS A 278 13.72 -16.73 -0.51
C LYS A 278 15.09 -16.85 -1.18
N LYS A 279 15.64 -18.06 -1.29
CA LYS A 279 16.78 -18.31 -2.19
C LYS A 279 16.22 -18.50 -3.59
N ILE A 280 16.48 -17.58 -4.52
CA ILE A 280 16.20 -17.80 -5.94
C ILE A 280 17.43 -18.49 -6.54
N ILE A 281 17.23 -19.68 -7.10
CA ILE A 281 18.25 -20.37 -7.92
C ILE A 281 18.23 -19.67 -9.29
N PRO A 282 19.35 -19.12 -9.78
CA PRO A 282 19.37 -18.38 -11.05
C PRO A 282 19.21 -19.37 -12.21
N LEU A 283 18.09 -19.30 -12.92
CA LEU A 283 17.94 -19.86 -14.27
C LEU A 283 18.15 -18.72 -15.27
N TRP A 284 19.39 -18.47 -15.68
CA TRP A 284 19.66 -17.78 -16.93
C TRP A 284 20.82 -18.49 -17.63
N ASP A 285 20.49 -19.21 -18.71
CA ASP A 285 21.05 -19.05 -20.06
C ASP A 285 20.68 -20.24 -20.93
N THR A 286 19.79 -20.03 -21.90
CA THR A 286 20.09 -20.18 -23.34
C THR A 286 18.84 -19.95 -24.20
N ALA A 287 19.00 -19.06 -25.18
CA ALA A 287 18.47 -19.15 -26.54
C ALA A 287 17.07 -19.79 -26.73
N THR A 288 16.00 -19.02 -26.53
CA THR A 288 14.83 -19.04 -27.44
C THR A 288 14.09 -17.71 -27.28
N GLY A 289 14.15 -16.87 -28.31
CA GLY A 289 13.33 -15.68 -28.40
C GLY A 289 11.86 -16.08 -28.46
N ILE A 290 11.14 -15.93 -27.35
CA ILE A 290 9.68 -15.89 -27.31
C ILE A 290 9.28 -14.73 -26.38
N SER A 291 8.54 -13.78 -26.95
CA SER A 291 7.85 -12.72 -26.22
C SER A 291 6.80 -13.37 -25.30
N LEU A 292 6.95 -13.22 -23.99
CA LEU A 292 5.89 -13.50 -23.05
C LEU A 292 5.29 -12.18 -22.56
N ARG A 293 4.09 -11.92 -23.05
CA ARG A 293 3.12 -11.01 -22.42
C ARG A 293 2.90 -11.53 -20.99
N ASN A 294 3.08 -10.68 -19.99
CA ASN A 294 2.76 -11.04 -18.62
C ASN A 294 1.24 -11.07 -18.45
N ASP A 295 0.67 -12.27 -18.55
CA ASP A 295 -0.65 -12.56 -18.03
C ASP A 295 -0.64 -12.41 -16.51
N MET A 296 -1.51 -11.55 -15.99
CA MET A 296 -1.87 -11.50 -14.58
C MET A 296 -2.54 -12.83 -14.21
N ASN A 297 -1.83 -13.74 -13.54
CA ASN A 297 -2.46 -14.90 -12.92
C ASN A 297 -2.69 -14.63 -11.44
N VAL A 298 -3.74 -13.86 -11.13
CA VAL A 298 -4.34 -13.85 -9.80
C VAL A 298 -4.81 -15.27 -9.53
N ASN A 299 -4.15 -15.95 -8.59
CA ASN A 299 -4.37 -17.36 -8.27
C ASN A 299 -5.87 -17.69 -8.15
N ASP A 300 -6.42 -18.39 -9.15
CA ASP A 300 -7.80 -18.90 -9.23
C ASP A 300 -8.27 -19.51 -7.91
N LYS A 301 -7.37 -20.18 -7.17
CA LYS A 301 -7.68 -20.81 -5.89
C LYS A 301 -8.09 -19.82 -4.80
N CYS A 302 -7.44 -18.66 -4.71
CA CYS A 302 -7.77 -17.66 -3.69
C CYS A 302 -9.10 -16.99 -4.00
N LEU A 303 -9.33 -16.66 -5.27
CA LEU A 303 -10.54 -16.00 -5.75
C LEU A 303 -11.77 -16.88 -5.56
N LYS A 304 -11.69 -18.17 -5.90
CA LYS A 304 -12.78 -19.15 -5.66
C LYS A 304 -13.17 -19.25 -4.19
N LYS A 305 -12.21 -19.17 -3.26
CA LYS A 305 -12.50 -19.21 -1.82
C LYS A 305 -13.27 -17.98 -1.35
N GLN A 306 -12.94 -16.80 -1.87
CA GLN A 306 -13.61 -15.54 -1.51
C GLN A 306 -15.03 -15.43 -2.09
N LEU A 307 -15.32 -16.16 -3.17
CA LEU A 307 -16.62 -16.19 -3.83
C LEU A 307 -17.54 -17.30 -3.32
N ARG A 308 -17.10 -18.10 -2.35
CA ARG A 308 -17.93 -19.12 -1.69
C ARG A 308 -18.54 -18.56 -0.42
N CYS A 309 -19.82 -18.86 -0.22
CA CYS A 309 -20.50 -18.50 1.00
C CYS A 309 -19.89 -19.25 2.20
N PRO A 310 -19.51 -18.58 3.30
CA PRO A 310 -18.89 -19.25 4.45
C PRO A 310 -19.82 -20.23 5.19
N ILE A 311 -21.10 -20.24 4.85
CA ILE A 311 -22.12 -21.10 5.48
C ILE A 311 -22.36 -22.35 4.65
N CYS A 312 -22.74 -22.19 3.38
CA CYS A 312 -23.09 -23.33 2.52
C CYS A 312 -21.94 -23.78 1.62
N MET A 313 -20.82 -23.06 1.57
CA MET A 313 -19.64 -23.33 0.74
C MET A 313 -19.89 -23.37 -0.78
N GLU A 314 -21.12 -23.07 -1.22
CA GLU A 314 -21.50 -22.86 -2.61
C GLU A 314 -21.02 -21.49 -3.11
N TYR A 315 -20.80 -21.38 -4.43
CA TYR A 315 -20.50 -20.10 -5.06
C TYR A 315 -21.67 -19.13 -4.90
N MET A 316 -21.35 -17.88 -4.62
CA MET A 316 -22.31 -16.80 -4.53
C MET A 316 -22.62 -16.28 -5.94
N ILE A 317 -23.61 -16.89 -6.59
CA ILE A 317 -23.97 -16.68 -8.00
C ILE A 317 -25.01 -15.57 -8.19
N SER A 318 -25.80 -15.26 -7.15
CA SER A 318 -26.90 -14.30 -7.25
C SER A 318 -26.70 -13.15 -6.28
N LYS A 319 -27.69 -12.86 -5.43
CA LYS A 319 -27.60 -11.74 -4.48
C LYS A 319 -26.53 -12.05 -3.43
N ILE A 320 -25.61 -11.11 -3.24
CA ILE A 320 -24.56 -11.18 -2.24
C ILE A 320 -24.82 -10.09 -1.23
N TYR A 321 -24.89 -10.42 0.06
CA TYR A 321 -25.19 -9.47 1.12
C TYR A 321 -23.96 -9.20 1.96
N ASN A 322 -23.79 -7.95 2.38
CA ASN A 322 -22.72 -7.58 3.31
C ASN A 322 -23.25 -7.38 4.73
N CYS A 323 -22.44 -7.75 5.74
CA CYS A 323 -22.60 -7.20 7.08
C CYS A 323 -22.07 -5.75 7.14
N GLU A 324 -22.28 -5.06 8.27
CA GLU A 324 -21.77 -3.70 8.49
C GLU A 324 -20.23 -3.59 8.40
N ASN A 325 -19.53 -4.69 8.69
CA ASN A 325 -18.06 -4.79 8.59
C ASN A 325 -17.56 -5.34 7.25
N GLY A 326 -18.45 -5.58 6.27
CA GLY A 326 -18.08 -5.98 4.91
C GLY A 326 -17.93 -7.49 4.64
N HIS A 327 -18.20 -8.38 5.61
CA HIS A 327 -18.26 -9.83 5.34
C HIS A 327 -19.48 -10.19 4.48
N VAL A 328 -19.33 -11.18 3.60
CA VAL A 328 -20.31 -11.50 2.56
C VAL A 328 -21.07 -12.81 2.80
N LEU A 329 -22.34 -12.85 2.40
CA LEU A 329 -23.22 -14.02 2.46
C LEU A 329 -24.07 -14.14 1.20
N CYS A 330 -24.43 -15.37 0.81
CA CYS A 330 -25.32 -15.62 -0.31
C CYS A 330 -26.81 -15.37 0.01
N ASP A 331 -27.63 -15.25 -1.03
CA ASP A 331 -29.09 -15.09 -0.95
C ASP A 331 -29.80 -16.22 -0.21
N ALA A 332 -29.31 -17.45 -0.30
CA ALA A 332 -29.93 -18.60 0.38
C ALA A 332 -29.65 -18.62 1.90
N CYS A 333 -28.52 -18.07 2.33
CA CYS A 333 -28.10 -18.10 3.74
C CYS A 333 -28.51 -16.83 4.49
N LYS A 334 -28.55 -15.67 3.82
CA LYS A 334 -28.85 -14.38 4.48
C LYS A 334 -30.18 -14.37 5.25
N PRO A 335 -31.31 -14.89 4.73
CA PRO A 335 -32.60 -14.84 5.44
C PRO A 335 -32.63 -15.67 6.73
N LYS A 336 -31.71 -16.63 6.87
CA LYS A 336 -31.62 -17.56 8.01
C LYS A 336 -30.83 -16.97 9.19
N LEU A 337 -30.26 -15.77 9.01
CA LEU A 337 -29.29 -15.18 9.94
C LEU A 337 -29.63 -13.71 10.25
N THR A 338 -29.61 -13.37 11.53
CA THR A 338 -29.73 -12.00 12.06
C THR A 338 -28.37 -11.33 12.29
N GLU A 339 -27.34 -12.13 12.56
CA GLU A 339 -25.97 -11.69 12.86
C GLU A 339 -24.95 -12.37 11.95
N CYS A 340 -23.83 -11.67 11.70
CA CYS A 340 -22.79 -12.13 10.81
C CYS A 340 -22.05 -13.32 11.45
N PRO A 341 -21.94 -14.47 10.78
CA PRO A 341 -21.27 -15.65 11.34
C PRO A 341 -19.76 -15.42 11.54
N SER A 342 -19.17 -14.50 10.78
CA SER A 342 -17.73 -14.20 10.84
C SER A 342 -17.35 -13.20 11.93
N CYS A 343 -18.21 -12.22 12.22
CA CYS A 343 -17.86 -11.12 13.14
C CYS A 343 -18.95 -10.71 14.14
N ARG A 344 -20.09 -11.41 14.14
CA ARG A 344 -21.23 -11.24 15.08
C ARG A 344 -21.90 -9.86 15.05
N THR A 345 -21.58 -8.99 14.09
CA THR A 345 -22.33 -7.73 13.89
C THR A 345 -23.64 -7.97 13.17
N LYS A 346 -24.55 -6.99 13.23
CA LYS A 346 -25.86 -7.07 12.59
C LYS A 346 -25.72 -7.29 11.07
N LEU A 347 -26.46 -8.27 10.56
CA LEU A 347 -26.58 -8.48 9.12
C LEU A 347 -27.62 -7.52 8.55
N GLY A 348 -27.15 -6.37 8.05
CA GLY A 348 -27.98 -5.41 7.31
C GLY A 348 -28.63 -6.02 6.06
N GLY A 349 -29.53 -5.26 5.44
CA GLY A 349 -30.19 -5.63 4.18
C GLY A 349 -29.44 -5.21 2.91
N LEU A 350 -28.20 -4.72 3.05
CA LEU A 350 -27.44 -4.16 1.95
C LEU A 350 -26.86 -5.27 1.07
N ARG A 351 -27.13 -5.16 -0.24
CA ARG A 351 -26.60 -6.02 -1.28
C ARG A 351 -25.29 -5.46 -1.82
N ASN A 352 -24.37 -6.35 -2.15
CA ASN A 352 -23.05 -6.08 -2.70
C ASN A 352 -23.08 -6.23 -4.22
N PHE A 353 -23.82 -5.34 -4.90
CA PHE A 353 -23.92 -5.31 -6.36
C PHE A 353 -22.56 -5.37 -7.10
N PRO A 354 -21.47 -4.72 -6.62
CA PRO A 354 -20.16 -4.88 -7.25
C PRO A 354 -19.63 -6.32 -7.24
N LEU A 355 -19.82 -7.05 -6.14
CA LEU A 355 -19.39 -8.45 -6.05
C LEU A 355 -20.32 -9.37 -6.83
N GLU A 356 -21.61 -9.03 -6.93
CA GLU A 356 -22.58 -9.71 -7.81
C GLU A 356 -22.13 -9.59 -9.28
N ASN A 357 -21.90 -8.36 -9.76
CA ASN A 357 -21.44 -8.13 -11.14
C ASN A 357 -20.08 -8.79 -11.42
N LEU A 358 -19.17 -8.80 -10.44
CA LEU A 358 -17.89 -9.49 -10.57
C LEU A 358 -18.10 -11.01 -10.67
N ALA A 359 -18.97 -11.58 -9.82
CA ALA A 359 -19.30 -13.00 -9.85
C ALA A 359 -19.90 -13.43 -11.21
N ASP A 360 -20.72 -12.57 -11.83
CA ASP A 360 -21.34 -12.82 -13.14
C ASP A 360 -20.35 -12.82 -14.31
N GLU A 361 -19.31 -11.98 -14.24
CA GLU A 361 -18.34 -11.80 -15.33
C GLU A 361 -17.11 -12.73 -15.22
N LEU A 362 -16.86 -13.31 -14.04
CA LEU A 362 -15.68 -14.14 -13.80
C LEU A 362 -15.75 -15.49 -14.52
N VAL A 363 -14.67 -15.80 -15.26
CA VAL A 363 -14.39 -17.11 -15.83
C VAL A 363 -13.19 -17.69 -15.10
N LEU A 364 -13.35 -18.84 -14.45
CA LEU A 364 -12.30 -19.49 -13.66
C LEU A 364 -12.07 -20.92 -14.17
N ALA A 365 -10.89 -21.49 -13.91
CA ALA A 365 -10.67 -22.91 -14.15
C ALA A 365 -11.45 -23.78 -13.14
N CYS A 366 -11.57 -25.08 -13.37
CA CYS A 366 -12.05 -26.04 -12.37
C CYS A 366 -11.10 -26.11 -11.15
N ILE A 367 -11.61 -26.32 -9.93
CA ILE A 367 -10.76 -26.57 -8.74
C ILE A 367 -9.84 -27.79 -8.90
N PHE A 368 -10.23 -28.77 -9.71
CA PHE A 368 -9.46 -29.97 -10.02
C PHE A 368 -8.56 -29.81 -11.24
N SER A 369 -8.28 -28.57 -11.68
CA SER A 369 -7.34 -28.31 -12.78
C SER A 369 -5.94 -28.86 -12.54
N LYS A 370 -5.51 -28.94 -11.28
CA LYS A 370 -4.25 -29.59 -10.89
C LYS A 370 -4.27 -31.11 -11.05
N ASN A 371 -5.46 -31.70 -11.01
CA ASN A 371 -5.67 -33.13 -11.20
C ASN A 371 -5.94 -33.47 -12.67
N GLY A 372 -5.84 -32.50 -13.60
CA GLY A 372 -5.98 -32.72 -15.04
C GLY A 372 -7.25 -32.13 -15.66
N CYS A 373 -8.17 -31.57 -14.87
CA CYS A 373 -9.40 -31.00 -15.43
C CYS A 373 -9.15 -29.69 -16.21
N ALA A 374 -9.38 -29.72 -17.52
CA ALA A 374 -9.18 -28.56 -18.41
C ALA A 374 -10.37 -27.57 -18.45
N LEU A 375 -11.47 -27.83 -17.74
CA LEU A 375 -12.66 -26.97 -17.83
C LEU A 375 -12.38 -25.58 -17.23
N THR A 376 -12.70 -24.54 -17.99
CA THR A 376 -12.80 -23.15 -17.53
C THR A 376 -14.18 -22.60 -17.86
N GLY A 377 -14.83 -21.91 -16.93
CA GLY A 377 -16.20 -21.44 -17.13
C GLY A 377 -16.64 -20.40 -16.12
N ARG A 378 -17.85 -19.87 -16.31
CA ARG A 378 -18.50 -18.99 -15.32
C ARG A 378 -18.85 -19.74 -14.04
N LEU A 379 -19.06 -19.01 -12.94
CA LEU A 379 -19.34 -19.61 -11.63
C LEU A 379 -20.53 -20.57 -11.64
N GLU A 380 -21.59 -20.28 -12.39
CA GLU A 380 -22.76 -21.17 -12.53
C GLU A 380 -22.38 -22.52 -13.12
N LEU A 381 -21.66 -22.50 -14.24
CA LEU A 381 -21.21 -23.70 -14.94
C LEU A 381 -20.21 -24.49 -14.10
N LEU A 382 -19.26 -23.80 -13.46
CA LEU A 382 -18.29 -24.41 -12.56
C LEU A 382 -18.94 -25.04 -11.34
N SER A 383 -19.95 -24.38 -10.76
CA SER A 383 -20.64 -24.91 -9.58
C SER A 383 -21.35 -26.23 -9.85
N GLN A 384 -21.81 -26.46 -11.08
CA GLN A 384 -22.42 -27.71 -11.50
C GLN A 384 -21.35 -28.74 -11.84
N HIS A 385 -20.37 -28.35 -12.65
CA HIS A 385 -19.27 -29.24 -13.05
C HIS A 385 -18.47 -29.77 -11.87
N GLU A 386 -18.11 -28.92 -10.90
CA GLU A 386 -17.25 -29.31 -9.78
C GLU A 386 -17.91 -30.36 -8.85
N LYS A 387 -19.23 -30.58 -8.95
CA LYS A 387 -19.95 -31.65 -8.20
C LYS A 387 -19.88 -33.02 -8.88
N GLU A 388 -19.52 -33.03 -10.15
CA GLU A 388 -19.55 -34.21 -11.02
C GLU A 388 -18.21 -34.34 -11.78
N CYS A 389 -17.15 -33.66 -11.29
CA CYS A 389 -15.88 -33.63 -11.97
C CYS A 389 -15.18 -34.98 -11.82
N GLU A 390 -14.87 -35.62 -12.94
CA GLU A 390 -14.20 -36.93 -12.98
C GLU A 390 -12.82 -36.92 -12.28
N HIS A 391 -12.20 -35.74 -12.10
CA HIS A 391 -10.89 -35.54 -11.46
C HIS A 391 -10.98 -35.20 -9.96
N GLU A 392 -12.15 -35.32 -9.31
CA GLU A 392 -12.34 -35.06 -7.88
C GLU A 392 -11.69 -36.11 -6.95
N GLY A 393 -11.49 -37.34 -7.44
CA GLY A 393 -11.00 -38.49 -6.67
C GLY A 393 -9.58 -38.97 -6.97
N GLU A 394 -8.84 -38.28 -7.83
CA GLU A 394 -7.42 -38.53 -8.16
C GLU A 394 -6.48 -37.61 -7.37
#